data_AF-A0AAW0X0I6-F1
#
_entry.id   AF-A0AAW0X0I6-F1
#
_cell.length_a   1.000
_cell.length_b   1.000
_cell.length_c   1.000
_cell.angle_alpha   90.00
_cell.angle_beta   90.00
_cell.angle_gamma   90.00
#
_symmetry.space_group_name_H-M   'P 1'
#
loop_
_entity.id
_entity.type
_entity.pdbx_description
1 polymer ?
#
loop_
_entity_poly.entity_id
_entity_poly.type
_entity_poly.pdbx_seq_one_letter_code
_entity_poly.pdbx_strand_id
1 'polypeptide(L)'
;MNTRDEETRLRRRKKQPEEEVATELLPPHHEGAIQDSGSEKPTTVDEVDLLPHTYWLTRIVYLRFIAFIYFVAFLVAYHQNKQLIGDNGLLPLKLHMQHLAKTVGNDWWKRIQAAPTLLWLAQPWDEVNPWLDGLALSGLVTSGVVILLGAANVFIMLLLWLLYHSLVAVGQRWYGFGWESQLLETGLLGVWGVPLLSLAALPQATPSSPVLIWGLRWLIFRIMLGAGLIKVRGDQCWMDLTCMNYHYQTQPVPNPMAYYLHKTPEWVHMTETFGNHIIELILPFFTFLPRAFRMTCGIGQIAFQVILIISGNLSFLNWLTIVPSLAYFDDRSFSFFFSKETKRKVYRLQKLERESSPLVDEGLTRKCVNLILTLMIGYLSLPVVLNLLSSRQAMNTSFEPFRIVNTYGAFGSVTKERTEVIFEGTHSWDPDAANATWHEYEFKCKPGRLDRVPCLISPYHYRLDWLMWFAAFQRYEQNPWLIHLAGKFLINDQEASTLIAHNPFLGQDPPKFVRVLHYKYEYTDLGSEDKSNWYRRKLKGTYLPPVDISMLHPLFKQMLWKTLDGYK
;
A
#
# COMPACT_ATOMS: atom_id res chain seq x y z
N MET A 1 54.72 -57.99 18.85
CA MET A 1 53.79 -58.73 19.72
C MET A 1 52.55 -57.84 19.87
N ASN A 2 51.32 -58.25 19.55
CA ASN A 2 50.79 -59.51 19.01
C ASN A 2 49.56 -59.17 18.12
N THR A 3 49.46 -59.69 16.88
CA THR A 3 48.50 -60.74 16.41
C THR A 3 47.02 -60.51 16.78
N ARG A 4 46.02 -60.61 15.90
CA ARG A 4 45.91 -60.98 14.45
C ARG A 4 44.70 -60.18 13.86
N ASP A 5 43.97 -60.43 12.77
CA ASP A 5 43.88 -61.45 11.68
C ASP A 5 44.28 -60.78 10.32
N GLU A 6 44.04 -61.17 9.07
CA GLU A 6 43.22 -62.14 8.29
C GLU A 6 41.73 -61.76 8.07
N GLU A 7 41.15 -61.79 6.86
CA GLU A 7 41.40 -62.67 5.69
C GLU A 7 41.57 -61.97 4.30
N THR A 8 41.68 -62.74 3.20
CA THR A 8 42.12 -62.27 1.85
C THR A 8 41.24 -62.78 0.68
N ARG A 9 41.02 -61.94 -0.36
CA ARG A 9 40.86 -62.33 -1.79
C ARG A 9 41.19 -61.13 -2.71
N LEU A 10 42.22 -61.15 -3.58
CA LEU A 10 42.33 -61.83 -4.90
C LEU A 10 41.30 -61.29 -5.91
N ARG A 11 41.61 -60.86 -7.15
CA ARG A 11 42.83 -60.72 -8.01
C ARG A 11 42.61 -59.46 -8.91
N ARG A 12 43.43 -59.00 -9.88
CA ARG A 12 44.52 -59.55 -10.73
C ARG A 12 45.47 -58.39 -11.17
N ARG A 13 46.35 -58.56 -12.16
CA ARG A 13 47.26 -57.53 -12.74
C ARG A 13 47.67 -57.93 -14.18
N LYS A 14 47.85 -56.98 -15.11
CA LYS A 14 48.77 -56.93 -16.30
C LYS A 14 48.30 -55.75 -17.20
N LYS A 15 49.12 -54.75 -17.60
CA LYS A 15 50.43 -54.64 -18.31
C LYS A 15 50.32 -54.65 -19.85
N GLN A 16 51.01 -53.68 -20.46
CA GLN A 16 51.26 -53.49 -21.92
C GLN A 16 52.13 -54.62 -22.52
N PRO A 17 52.38 -54.61 -23.84
CA PRO A 17 53.61 -53.97 -24.33
C PRO A 17 53.39 -52.90 -25.44
N GLU A 18 54.49 -52.26 -25.85
CA GLU A 18 54.65 -51.35 -27.00
C GLU A 18 55.36 -52.09 -28.14
N GLU A 19 55.26 -51.61 -29.39
CA GLU A 19 56.12 -52.06 -30.51
C GLU A 19 56.22 -50.95 -31.60
N GLU A 20 57.17 -51.09 -32.53
CA GLU A 20 57.82 -49.95 -33.23
C GLU A 20 57.59 -49.81 -34.76
N VAL A 21 57.75 -48.56 -35.24
CA VAL A 21 58.34 -48.11 -36.53
C VAL A 21 57.81 -48.64 -37.88
N ALA A 22 57.34 -47.71 -38.72
CA ALA A 22 57.63 -47.64 -40.16
C ALA A 22 57.35 -46.22 -40.73
N THR A 23 58.01 -45.83 -41.83
CA THR A 23 57.93 -44.47 -42.42
C THR A 23 57.82 -44.54 -43.95
N GLU A 24 56.83 -43.90 -44.58
CA GLU A 24 56.83 -43.66 -46.04
C GLU A 24 56.21 -42.31 -46.49
N LEU A 25 57.03 -41.57 -47.26
CA LEU A 25 56.74 -40.80 -48.49
C LEU A 25 55.58 -39.79 -48.59
N LEU A 26 55.96 -38.52 -48.82
CA LEU A 26 55.17 -37.46 -49.50
C LEU A 26 55.41 -37.53 -51.03
N PRO A 27 54.48 -37.04 -51.88
CA PRO A 27 54.65 -35.69 -52.46
C PRO A 27 53.28 -34.94 -52.68
N PRO A 28 53.11 -33.91 -53.53
CA PRO A 28 53.23 -32.52 -53.07
C PRO A 28 52.03 -31.59 -53.38
N HIS A 29 52.02 -30.44 -52.68
CA HIS A 29 51.34 -29.15 -53.00
C HIS A 29 50.04 -29.10 -53.83
N HIS A 30 49.00 -28.51 -53.23
CA HIS A 30 48.24 -27.44 -53.90
C HIS A 30 47.81 -26.38 -52.88
N GLU A 31 47.75 -25.12 -53.32
CA GLU A 31 47.39 -23.97 -52.48
C GLU A 31 45.86 -23.81 -52.35
N GLY A 32 45.40 -23.41 -51.16
CA GLY A 32 43.99 -23.12 -50.90
C GLY A 32 43.80 -22.45 -49.55
N ALA A 33 43.45 -21.16 -49.54
CA ALA A 33 43.39 -20.36 -48.32
C ALA A 33 42.03 -20.46 -47.59
N ILE A 34 42.09 -20.63 -46.27
CA ILE A 34 41.12 -20.09 -45.31
C ILE A 34 41.94 -19.49 -44.16
N GLN A 35 41.60 -18.26 -43.74
CA GLN A 35 42.16 -17.67 -42.52
C GLN A 35 41.45 -18.27 -41.31
N ASP A 36 42.22 -18.85 -40.38
CA ASP A 36 41.67 -19.44 -39.16
C ASP A 36 41.02 -18.36 -38.29
N SER A 37 39.73 -18.53 -37.97
CA SER A 37 38.96 -17.53 -37.24
C SER A 37 39.32 -17.57 -35.76
N GLY A 38 39.97 -16.50 -35.30
CA GLY A 38 40.67 -16.45 -34.01
C GLY A 38 39.89 -17.05 -32.84
N SER A 39 40.51 -18.02 -32.17
CA SER A 39 39.93 -18.73 -31.03
C SER A 39 39.49 -17.75 -29.93
N GLU A 40 38.19 -17.68 -29.64
CA GLU A 40 37.70 -16.98 -28.45
C GLU A 40 38.25 -17.67 -27.20
N LYS A 41 39.24 -17.04 -26.55
CA LYS A 41 39.67 -17.45 -25.21
C LYS A 41 38.47 -17.36 -24.26
N PRO A 42 38.25 -18.35 -23.37
CA PRO A 42 37.18 -18.28 -22.39
C PRO A 42 37.39 -17.06 -21.49
N THR A 43 36.53 -16.05 -21.66
CA THR A 43 36.57 -14.82 -20.85
C THR A 43 36.30 -15.14 -19.39
N THR A 44 37.10 -14.58 -18.49
CA THR A 44 37.02 -14.83 -17.05
C THR A 44 35.65 -14.39 -16.49
N VAL A 45 34.88 -15.38 -16.00
CA VAL A 45 33.40 -15.34 -15.89
C VAL A 45 32.87 -14.57 -14.66
N ASP A 46 33.59 -13.54 -14.21
CA ASP A 46 33.39 -12.96 -12.87
C ASP A 46 32.62 -11.63 -12.82
N GLU A 47 32.59 -10.85 -13.91
CA GLU A 47 31.73 -9.68 -14.03
C GLU A 47 30.83 -9.79 -15.27
N VAL A 48 29.54 -10.04 -15.03
CA VAL A 48 28.52 -10.12 -16.08
C VAL A 48 27.67 -8.85 -15.99
N ASP A 49 28.00 -7.88 -16.82
CA ASP A 49 27.32 -6.59 -16.88
C ASP A 49 25.99 -6.72 -17.63
N LEU A 50 24.89 -6.28 -16.99
CA LEU A 50 23.54 -6.49 -17.52
C LEU A 50 23.14 -5.39 -18.50
N LEU A 51 22.41 -5.74 -19.55
CA LEU A 51 21.97 -4.78 -20.56
C LEU A 51 20.95 -3.79 -19.96
N PRO A 52 21.00 -2.50 -20.34
CA PRO A 52 19.98 -1.54 -20.00
C PRO A 52 18.67 -1.81 -20.75
N HIS A 53 17.59 -1.10 -20.40
CA HIS A 53 16.26 -1.18 -21.03
C HIS A 53 15.51 -2.52 -20.93
N THR A 54 16.00 -3.48 -20.15
CA THR A 54 15.31 -4.74 -19.79
C THR A 54 14.92 -4.72 -18.30
N TYR A 55 13.94 -5.54 -17.89
CA TYR A 55 13.23 -5.38 -16.61
C TYR A 55 12.94 -6.70 -15.85
N TRP A 56 13.70 -7.77 -16.15
CA TRP A 56 13.57 -9.09 -15.51
C TRP A 56 13.73 -9.05 -13.98
N LEU A 57 14.71 -8.31 -13.48
CA LEU A 57 14.96 -8.06 -12.06
C LEU A 57 13.96 -7.04 -11.50
N THR A 58 13.65 -5.98 -12.26
CA THR A 58 12.64 -4.98 -11.89
C THR A 58 11.30 -5.62 -11.56
N ARG A 59 10.87 -6.64 -12.35
CA ARG A 59 9.67 -7.44 -12.06
C ARG A 59 9.73 -8.16 -10.71
N ILE A 60 10.88 -8.76 -10.35
CA ILE A 60 11.04 -9.47 -9.07
C ILE A 60 10.96 -8.50 -7.89
N VAL A 61 11.61 -7.33 -8.00
CA VAL A 61 11.55 -6.28 -6.97
C VAL A 61 10.13 -5.73 -6.84
N TYR A 62 9.46 -5.43 -7.97
CA TYR A 62 8.06 -5.00 -8.02
C TYR A 62 7.12 -6.03 -7.37
N LEU A 63 7.21 -7.31 -7.73
CA LEU A 63 6.34 -8.37 -7.20
C LEU A 63 6.48 -8.51 -5.67
N ARG A 64 7.73 -8.49 -5.16
CA ARG A 64 7.97 -8.53 -3.72
C ARG A 64 7.42 -7.30 -3.00
N PHE A 65 7.58 -6.11 -3.56
CA PHE A 65 7.11 -4.87 -2.92
C PHE A 65 5.59 -4.77 -2.96
N ILE A 66 4.92 -5.00 -4.10
CA ILE A 66 3.45 -4.94 -4.15
C ILE A 66 2.80 -6.02 -3.28
N ALA A 67 3.41 -7.21 -3.19
CA ALA A 67 2.96 -8.25 -2.27
C ALA A 67 3.19 -7.87 -0.79
N PHE A 68 4.28 -7.18 -0.45
CA PHE A 68 4.47 -6.60 0.90
C PHE A 68 3.39 -5.56 1.24
N ILE A 69 3.00 -4.68 0.31
CA ILE A 69 1.88 -3.75 0.54
C ILE A 69 0.57 -4.51 0.74
N TYR A 70 0.26 -5.51 -0.10
CA TYR A 70 -0.90 -6.38 0.09
C TYR A 70 -0.88 -7.07 1.47
N PHE A 71 0.26 -7.62 1.89
CA PHE A 71 0.40 -8.28 3.19
C PHE A 71 0.07 -7.32 4.34
N VAL A 72 0.63 -6.10 4.34
CA VAL A 72 0.31 -5.07 5.35
C VAL A 72 -1.16 -4.66 5.29
N ALA A 73 -1.73 -4.50 4.09
CA ALA A 73 -3.12 -4.09 3.92
C ALA A 73 -4.13 -5.16 4.35
N PHE A 74 -3.82 -6.45 4.14
CA PHE A 74 -4.60 -7.58 4.66
C PHE A 74 -4.37 -7.81 6.16
N LEU A 75 -3.19 -7.49 6.72
CA LEU A 75 -2.97 -7.48 8.18
C LEU A 75 -3.81 -6.40 8.87
N VAL A 76 -3.84 -5.20 8.29
CA VAL A 76 -4.71 -4.09 8.69
C VAL A 76 -6.18 -4.50 8.65
N ALA A 77 -6.60 -5.24 7.62
CA ALA A 77 -7.96 -5.78 7.48
C ALA A 77 -8.28 -6.82 8.56
N TYR A 78 -7.43 -7.83 8.75
CA TYR A 78 -7.63 -8.92 9.71
C TYR A 78 -7.79 -8.42 11.15
N HIS A 79 -6.98 -7.44 11.57
CA HIS A 79 -7.01 -6.90 12.93
C HIS A 79 -8.12 -5.87 13.22
N GLN A 80 -8.89 -5.42 12.22
CA GLN A 80 -9.84 -4.32 12.40
C GLN A 80 -11.22 -4.52 11.74
N ASN A 81 -11.35 -5.40 10.74
CA ASN A 81 -12.60 -5.46 9.97
C ASN A 81 -13.82 -5.88 10.77
N LYS A 82 -13.68 -6.73 11.80
CA LYS A 82 -14.80 -7.16 12.66
C LYS A 82 -15.41 -5.96 13.38
N GLN A 83 -14.56 -5.19 14.04
CA GLN A 83 -14.92 -4.02 14.83
C GLN A 83 -15.37 -2.83 13.97
N LEU A 84 -14.92 -2.74 12.71
CA LEU A 84 -15.26 -1.63 11.81
C LEU A 84 -16.47 -1.90 10.92
N ILE A 85 -16.59 -3.11 10.36
CA ILE A 85 -17.63 -3.50 9.37
C ILE A 85 -18.24 -4.89 9.62
N GLY A 86 -17.80 -5.63 10.64
CA GLY A 86 -18.32 -6.96 10.96
C GLY A 86 -19.73 -6.95 11.56
N ASP A 87 -20.10 -8.10 12.12
CA ASP A 87 -21.47 -8.37 12.59
C ASP A 87 -21.93 -7.41 13.70
N ASN A 88 -21.02 -7.00 14.61
CA ASN A 88 -21.24 -5.92 15.57
C ASN A 88 -20.39 -4.67 15.26
N GLY A 89 -19.94 -4.47 14.02
CA GLY A 89 -18.99 -3.42 13.66
C GLY A 89 -19.58 -2.00 13.69
N LEU A 90 -18.73 -0.97 13.72
CA LEU A 90 -19.17 0.44 13.76
C LEU A 90 -20.00 0.88 12.53
N LEU A 91 -19.79 0.26 11.36
CA LEU A 91 -20.62 0.40 10.16
C LEU A 91 -20.97 -0.99 9.60
N PRO A 92 -21.96 -1.71 10.18
CA PRO A 92 -22.19 -3.13 9.89
C PRO A 92 -22.40 -3.43 8.40
N LEU A 93 -21.58 -4.32 7.85
CA LEU A 93 -21.60 -4.71 6.44
C LEU A 93 -22.97 -5.26 6.02
N LYS A 94 -23.63 -6.03 6.89
CA LYS A 94 -24.98 -6.56 6.69
C LYS A 94 -25.96 -5.50 6.20
N LEU A 95 -26.02 -4.36 6.90
CA LEU A 95 -26.93 -3.24 6.58
C LEU A 95 -26.58 -2.61 5.23
N HIS A 96 -25.28 -2.45 4.94
CA HIS A 96 -24.80 -1.92 3.67
C HIS A 96 -25.12 -2.85 2.49
N MET A 97 -24.86 -4.16 2.62
CA MET A 97 -25.17 -5.14 1.58
C MET A 97 -26.67 -5.31 1.35
N GLN A 98 -27.47 -5.33 2.41
CA GLN A 98 -28.94 -5.36 2.30
C GLN A 98 -29.49 -4.11 1.60
N HIS A 99 -28.94 -2.92 1.89
CA HIS A 99 -29.29 -1.68 1.19
C HIS A 99 -28.92 -1.74 -0.30
N LEU A 100 -27.69 -2.15 -0.63
CA LEU A 100 -27.26 -2.33 -2.03
C LEU A 100 -28.15 -3.34 -2.77
N ALA A 101 -28.44 -4.50 -2.17
CA ALA A 101 -29.30 -5.53 -2.76
C ALA A 101 -30.72 -5.02 -3.03
N LYS A 102 -31.29 -4.22 -2.11
CA LYS A 102 -32.62 -3.62 -2.28
C LYS A 102 -32.65 -2.59 -3.41
N THR A 103 -31.61 -1.77 -3.54
CA THR A 103 -31.50 -0.74 -4.57
C THR A 103 -31.20 -1.31 -5.97
N VAL A 104 -30.45 -2.43 -6.03
CA VAL A 104 -29.96 -3.03 -7.29
C VAL A 104 -30.81 -4.21 -7.77
N GLY A 105 -31.50 -4.89 -6.86
CA GLY A 105 -32.34 -6.06 -7.13
C GLY A 105 -31.55 -7.38 -7.26
N ASN A 106 -32.06 -8.28 -8.09
CA ASN A 106 -31.53 -9.64 -8.28
C ASN A 106 -30.64 -9.81 -9.52
N ASP A 107 -30.37 -8.72 -10.25
CA ASP A 107 -29.48 -8.72 -11.40
C ASP A 107 -28.01 -8.85 -10.95
N TRP A 108 -27.41 -10.00 -11.19
CA TRP A 108 -26.02 -10.30 -10.81
C TRP A 108 -24.99 -9.36 -11.46
N TRP A 109 -25.22 -8.92 -12.70
CA TRP A 109 -24.30 -8.01 -13.36
C TRP A 109 -24.35 -6.62 -12.71
N LYS A 110 -25.55 -6.10 -12.45
CA LYS A 110 -25.71 -4.84 -11.71
C LYS A 110 -25.18 -4.92 -10.27
N ARG A 111 -25.31 -6.06 -9.58
CA ARG A 111 -24.72 -6.28 -8.25
C ARG A 111 -23.19 -6.15 -8.29
N ILE A 112 -22.55 -6.76 -9.27
CA ILE A 112 -21.09 -6.64 -9.50
C ILE A 112 -20.73 -5.19 -9.85
N GLN A 113 -21.50 -4.50 -10.71
CA GLN A 113 -21.27 -3.09 -11.03
C GLN A 113 -21.48 -2.14 -9.84
N ALA A 114 -22.34 -2.47 -8.88
CA ALA A 114 -22.55 -1.67 -7.66
C ALA A 114 -21.46 -1.91 -6.61
N ALA A 115 -21.01 -3.16 -6.45
CA ALA A 115 -19.89 -3.53 -5.60
C ALA A 115 -19.23 -4.82 -6.14
N PRO A 116 -18.06 -4.74 -6.78
CA PRO A 116 -17.32 -5.94 -7.19
C PRO A 116 -16.72 -6.63 -5.96
N THR A 117 -17.43 -7.60 -5.40
CA THR A 117 -17.02 -8.32 -4.18
C THR A 117 -17.48 -9.78 -4.18
N LEU A 118 -16.65 -10.66 -3.59
CA LEU A 118 -17.03 -12.02 -3.24
C LEU A 118 -18.09 -12.08 -2.13
N LEU A 119 -18.27 -11.00 -1.36
CA LEU A 119 -19.23 -10.96 -0.23
C LEU A 119 -20.70 -11.00 -0.70
N TRP A 120 -21.01 -10.90 -1.99
CA TRP A 120 -22.34 -11.26 -2.50
C TRP A 120 -22.69 -12.74 -2.29
N LEU A 121 -21.69 -13.63 -2.15
CA LEU A 121 -21.87 -15.05 -1.87
C LEU A 121 -22.16 -15.34 -0.38
N ALA A 122 -21.96 -14.35 0.50
CA ALA A 122 -22.18 -14.46 1.94
C ALA A 122 -23.64 -14.21 2.38
N GLN A 123 -24.61 -14.24 1.45
CA GLN A 123 -26.04 -14.08 1.77
C GLN A 123 -26.51 -15.20 2.72
N PRO A 124 -27.30 -14.90 3.77
CA PRO A 124 -28.05 -13.67 4.05
C PRO A 124 -27.29 -12.50 4.73
N TRP A 125 -25.97 -12.63 4.94
CA TRP A 125 -25.12 -11.70 5.70
C TRP A 125 -25.42 -11.60 7.20
N ASP A 126 -25.97 -12.67 7.78
CA ASP A 126 -26.18 -12.76 9.23
C ASP A 126 -24.88 -13.03 10.01
N GLU A 127 -23.87 -13.64 9.37
CA GLU A 127 -22.53 -13.89 9.90
C GLU A 127 -21.45 -13.53 8.85
N VAL A 128 -20.98 -12.28 8.84
CA VAL A 128 -19.94 -11.80 7.92
C VAL A 128 -18.51 -11.94 8.48
N ASN A 129 -18.34 -12.04 9.80
CA ASN A 129 -17.02 -12.14 10.42
C ASN A 129 -16.14 -13.30 9.88
N PRO A 130 -16.66 -14.52 9.66
CA PRO A 130 -15.87 -15.61 9.06
C PRO A 130 -15.43 -15.31 7.62
N TRP A 131 -16.24 -14.60 6.85
CA TRP A 131 -15.90 -14.19 5.48
C TRP A 131 -14.84 -13.07 5.47
N LEU A 132 -14.94 -12.10 6.38
CA LEU A 132 -13.94 -11.03 6.53
C LEU A 132 -12.58 -11.59 6.93
N ASP A 133 -12.54 -12.54 7.88
CA ASP A 133 -11.33 -13.28 8.24
C ASP A 133 -10.80 -14.12 7.07
N GLY A 134 -11.68 -14.88 6.41
CA GLY A 134 -11.30 -15.74 5.28
C GLY A 134 -10.67 -14.95 4.13
N LEU A 135 -11.23 -13.79 3.77
CA LEU A 135 -10.66 -12.89 2.76
C LEU A 135 -9.30 -12.34 3.20
N ALA A 136 -9.17 -11.87 4.44
CA ALA A 136 -7.94 -11.26 4.95
C ALA A 136 -6.80 -12.28 5.14
N LEU A 137 -7.09 -13.46 5.71
CA LEU A 137 -6.12 -14.54 5.89
C LEU A 137 -5.69 -15.15 4.55
N SER A 138 -6.62 -15.34 3.61
CA SER A 138 -6.26 -15.78 2.25
C SER A 138 -5.35 -14.77 1.55
N GLY A 139 -5.61 -13.47 1.73
CA GLY A 139 -4.77 -12.38 1.22
C GLY A 139 -3.38 -12.35 1.85
N LEU A 140 -3.29 -12.50 3.18
CA LEU A 140 -2.03 -12.63 3.93
C LEU A 140 -1.17 -13.80 3.45
N VAL A 141 -1.75 -15.01 3.36
CA VAL A 141 -1.03 -16.21 2.93
C VAL A 141 -0.58 -16.08 1.47
N THR A 142 -1.48 -15.65 0.57
CA THR A 142 -1.16 -15.52 -0.86
C THR A 142 -0.06 -14.47 -1.10
N SER A 143 -0.12 -13.34 -0.39
CA SER A 143 0.91 -12.28 -0.52
C SER A 143 2.25 -12.71 0.09
N GLY A 144 2.23 -13.38 1.25
CA GLY A 144 3.42 -13.99 1.85
C GLY A 144 4.16 -14.93 0.90
N VAL A 145 3.44 -15.79 0.16
CA VAL A 145 4.04 -16.67 -0.86
C VAL A 145 4.73 -15.87 -1.97
N VAL A 146 4.12 -14.80 -2.48
CA VAL A 146 4.72 -13.95 -3.53
C VAL A 146 5.96 -13.20 -3.04
N ILE A 147 5.96 -12.72 -1.78
CA ILE A 147 7.14 -12.10 -1.15
C ILE A 147 8.31 -13.10 -1.12
N LEU A 148 8.08 -14.31 -0.61
CA LEU A 148 9.11 -15.35 -0.48
C LEU A 148 9.67 -15.75 -1.84
N LEU A 149 8.80 -16.16 -2.78
CA LEU A 149 9.21 -16.63 -4.11
C LEU A 149 9.81 -15.51 -4.97
N GLY A 150 9.38 -14.25 -4.80
CA GLY A 150 9.65 -13.17 -5.75
C GLY A 150 9.03 -13.42 -7.13
N ALA A 151 8.00 -14.27 -7.18
CA ALA A 151 7.35 -14.77 -8.38
C ALA A 151 5.86 -14.99 -8.10
N ALA A 152 5.06 -14.87 -9.16
CA ALA A 152 3.63 -15.14 -9.16
C ALA A 152 3.21 -15.52 -10.59
N ASN A 153 1.99 -16.03 -10.73
CA ASN A 153 1.32 -16.19 -12.02
C ASN A 153 0.06 -15.30 -12.09
N VAL A 154 -0.57 -15.25 -13.27
CA VAL A 154 -1.79 -14.46 -13.53
C VAL A 154 -2.88 -14.73 -12.47
N PHE A 155 -3.10 -15.99 -12.11
CA PHE A 155 -4.15 -16.39 -11.16
C PHE A 155 -3.85 -15.93 -9.72
N ILE A 156 -2.59 -15.99 -9.28
CA ILE A 156 -2.18 -15.49 -7.95
C ILE A 156 -2.35 -13.97 -7.86
N MET A 157 -1.94 -13.22 -8.90
CA MET A 157 -2.09 -11.77 -8.91
C MET A 157 -3.56 -11.34 -8.99
N LEU A 158 -4.39 -12.03 -9.80
CA LEU A 158 -5.83 -11.80 -9.84
C LEU A 158 -6.53 -12.18 -8.53
N LEU A 159 -6.08 -13.24 -7.84
CA LEU A 159 -6.61 -13.61 -6.52
C LEU A 159 -6.33 -12.52 -5.48
N LEU A 160 -5.09 -12.02 -5.39
CA LEU A 160 -4.76 -10.90 -4.50
C LEU A 160 -5.61 -9.66 -4.78
N TRP A 161 -5.75 -9.31 -6.06
CA TRP A 161 -6.59 -8.20 -6.49
C TRP A 161 -8.07 -8.40 -6.12
N LEU A 162 -8.64 -9.57 -6.42
CA LEU A 162 -10.05 -9.89 -6.16
C LEU A 162 -10.38 -9.94 -4.66
N LEU A 163 -9.48 -10.53 -3.85
CA LEU A 163 -9.61 -10.55 -2.39
C LEU A 163 -9.58 -9.13 -1.81
N TYR A 164 -8.70 -8.26 -2.30
CA TYR A 164 -8.62 -6.88 -1.83
C TYR A 164 -9.80 -6.03 -2.32
N HIS A 165 -10.19 -6.18 -3.59
CA HIS A 165 -11.35 -5.50 -4.17
C HIS A 165 -12.64 -5.86 -3.42
N SER A 166 -12.75 -7.12 -2.98
CA SER A 166 -13.88 -7.58 -2.18
C SER A 166 -14.05 -6.83 -0.85
N LEU A 167 -12.95 -6.38 -0.25
CA LEU A 167 -12.97 -5.53 0.95
C LEU A 167 -13.21 -4.05 0.60
N VAL A 168 -12.46 -3.51 -0.39
CA VAL A 168 -12.54 -2.09 -0.80
C VAL A 168 -13.92 -1.70 -1.32
N ALA A 169 -14.63 -2.61 -2.01
CA ALA A 169 -15.94 -2.33 -2.59
C ALA A 169 -17.05 -2.14 -1.54
N VAL A 170 -16.90 -2.69 -0.33
CA VAL A 170 -17.95 -2.69 0.72
C VAL A 170 -17.48 -2.15 2.07
N GLY A 171 -16.21 -1.78 2.18
CA GLY A 171 -15.59 -1.24 3.39
C GLY A 171 -16.06 0.18 3.78
N GLN A 172 -17.00 0.76 3.04
CA GLN A 172 -17.62 2.06 3.30
C GLN A 172 -16.55 3.14 3.56
N ARG A 173 -16.74 4.00 4.57
CA ARG A 173 -15.78 5.07 4.91
C ARG A 173 -14.41 4.56 5.32
N TRP A 174 -14.33 3.35 5.89
CA TRP A 174 -13.07 2.75 6.34
C TRP A 174 -12.12 2.40 5.20
N TYR A 175 -12.62 2.32 3.95
CA TYR A 175 -11.85 2.08 2.73
C TYR A 175 -12.04 3.22 1.69
N GLY A 176 -12.42 4.42 2.16
CA GLY A 176 -12.67 5.60 1.32
C GLY A 176 -11.42 6.42 0.96
N PHE A 177 -10.23 5.83 0.95
CA PHE A 177 -8.95 6.54 0.82
C PHE A 177 -8.25 6.29 -0.52
N GLY A 178 -7.46 7.24 -1.02
CA GLY A 178 -6.81 7.18 -2.33
C GLY A 178 -5.82 6.01 -2.51
N TRP A 179 -5.15 5.57 -1.44
CA TRP A 179 -4.27 4.40 -1.51
C TRP A 179 -5.03 3.07 -1.69
N GLU A 180 -6.34 3.03 -1.41
CA GLU A 180 -7.17 1.83 -1.58
C GLU A 180 -7.45 1.55 -3.06
N SER A 181 -7.79 2.58 -3.85
CA SER A 181 -7.86 2.49 -5.31
C SER A 181 -6.46 2.35 -5.94
N GLN A 182 -5.45 3.03 -5.40
CA GLN A 182 -4.06 2.87 -5.86
C GLN A 182 -3.56 1.43 -5.73
N LEU A 183 -3.92 0.70 -4.66
CA LEU A 183 -3.49 -0.69 -4.48
C LEU A 183 -4.17 -1.63 -5.48
N LEU A 184 -5.45 -1.38 -5.79
CA LEU A 184 -6.16 -2.10 -6.85
C LEU A 184 -5.55 -1.86 -8.22
N GLU A 185 -5.31 -0.60 -8.60
CA GLU A 185 -4.70 -0.24 -9.88
C GLU A 185 -3.26 -0.76 -10.01
N THR A 186 -2.43 -0.56 -8.97
CA THR A 186 -1.03 -1.02 -8.96
C THR A 186 -0.93 -2.54 -9.00
N GLY A 187 -1.80 -3.27 -8.30
CA GLY A 187 -1.81 -4.73 -8.28
C GLY A 187 -2.37 -5.36 -9.55
N LEU A 188 -3.40 -4.76 -10.16
CA LEU A 188 -3.97 -5.21 -11.43
C LEU A 188 -2.97 -5.08 -12.58
N LEU A 189 -2.16 -4.01 -12.61
CA LEU A 189 -1.04 -3.90 -13.55
C LEU A 189 -0.06 -5.07 -13.46
N GLY A 190 0.16 -5.59 -12.25
CA GLY A 190 1.07 -6.73 -11.98
C GLY A 190 0.67 -8.03 -12.65
N VAL A 191 -0.63 -8.24 -12.90
CA VAL A 191 -1.18 -9.40 -13.63
C VAL A 191 -0.56 -9.52 -15.03
N TRP A 192 -0.20 -8.40 -15.67
CA TRP A 192 0.33 -8.36 -17.02
C TRP A 192 1.86 -8.58 -17.09
N GLY A 193 2.56 -8.47 -15.96
CA GLY A 193 3.99 -8.75 -15.86
C GLY A 193 4.33 -10.23 -15.70
N VAL A 194 3.40 -11.04 -15.23
CA VAL A 194 3.61 -12.44 -14.81
C VAL A 194 3.33 -13.45 -15.95
N PRO A 195 3.84 -14.69 -15.85
CA PRO A 195 3.42 -15.81 -16.70
C PRO A 195 2.00 -16.28 -16.35
N LEU A 196 1.34 -16.99 -17.27
CA LEU A 196 -0.03 -17.48 -17.07
C LEU A 196 -0.12 -18.53 -15.95
N LEU A 197 0.82 -19.48 -15.90
CA LEU A 197 0.81 -20.61 -14.96
C LEU A 197 2.11 -20.75 -14.13
N SER A 198 3.28 -20.49 -14.73
CA SER A 198 4.58 -20.75 -14.10
C SER A 198 4.83 -19.93 -12.83
N LEU A 199 5.53 -20.51 -11.84
CA LEU A 199 5.98 -19.82 -10.62
C LEU A 199 7.49 -19.53 -10.64
N ALA A 200 8.14 -19.61 -11.80
CA ALA A 200 9.52 -19.17 -11.95
C ALA A 200 9.64 -17.64 -11.84
N ALA A 201 10.62 -17.14 -11.08
CA ALA A 201 10.93 -15.70 -11.01
C ALA A 201 11.52 -15.16 -12.35
N LEU A 202 12.17 -16.03 -13.11
CA LEU A 202 12.73 -15.76 -14.44
C LEU A 202 12.15 -16.75 -15.48
N PRO A 203 10.87 -16.60 -15.87
CA PRO A 203 10.19 -17.50 -16.81
C PRO A 203 10.62 -17.19 -18.25
N GLN A 204 11.34 -18.11 -18.89
CA GLN A 204 12.02 -17.89 -20.19
C GLN A 204 11.08 -17.36 -21.30
N ALA A 205 9.96 -18.04 -21.57
CA ALA A 205 8.93 -17.60 -22.52
C ALA A 205 7.95 -16.54 -21.94
N THR A 206 8.43 -15.66 -21.06
CA THR A 206 7.66 -14.53 -20.51
C THR A 206 8.61 -13.36 -20.17
N PRO A 207 9.07 -12.63 -21.21
CA PRO A 207 9.72 -11.34 -21.03
C PRO A 207 8.83 -10.37 -20.25
N SER A 208 9.43 -9.28 -19.76
CA SER A 208 8.73 -8.32 -18.91
C SER A 208 7.85 -7.39 -19.77
N SER A 209 6.53 -7.60 -19.73
CA SER A 209 5.59 -6.91 -20.63
C SER A 209 5.77 -5.38 -20.60
N PRO A 210 5.90 -4.71 -21.76
CA PRO A 210 5.92 -3.26 -21.86
C PRO A 210 4.68 -2.59 -21.24
N VAL A 211 3.54 -3.29 -21.19
CA VAL A 211 2.28 -2.80 -20.59
C VAL A 211 2.42 -2.58 -19.08
N LEU A 212 3.12 -3.48 -18.36
CA LEU A 212 3.44 -3.27 -16.94
C LEU A 212 4.31 -2.02 -16.78
N ILE A 213 5.41 -1.95 -17.53
CA ILE A 213 6.43 -0.91 -17.36
C ILE A 213 5.88 0.48 -17.70
N TRP A 214 5.12 0.61 -18.79
CA TRP A 214 4.48 1.89 -19.15
C TRP A 214 3.21 2.18 -18.32
N GLY A 215 2.45 1.17 -17.92
CA GLY A 215 1.31 1.33 -17.01
C GLY A 215 1.73 1.88 -15.65
N LEU A 216 2.81 1.33 -15.06
CA LEU A 216 3.38 1.83 -13.81
C LEU A 216 3.94 3.25 -13.98
N ARG A 217 4.67 3.54 -15.07
CA ARG A 217 5.15 4.91 -15.38
C ARG A 217 4.00 5.91 -15.54
N TRP A 218 2.91 5.53 -16.19
CA TRP A 218 1.71 6.34 -16.33
C TRP A 218 0.98 6.54 -15.00
N LEU A 219 0.98 5.53 -14.13
CA LEU A 219 0.43 5.61 -12.78
C LEU A 219 1.20 6.61 -11.90
N ILE A 220 2.54 6.48 -11.78
CA ILE A 220 3.33 7.45 -10.99
C ILE A 220 3.26 8.86 -11.58
N PHE A 221 3.25 9.00 -12.92
CA PHE A 221 3.05 10.30 -13.57
C PHE A 221 1.75 10.98 -13.11
N ARG A 222 0.62 10.25 -13.14
CA ARG A 222 -0.68 10.76 -12.69
C ARG A 222 -0.74 11.02 -11.19
N ILE A 223 -0.13 10.16 -10.37
CA ILE A 223 -0.08 10.35 -8.91
C ILE A 223 0.61 11.67 -8.58
N MET A 224 1.82 11.87 -9.10
CA MET A 224 2.63 13.04 -8.75
C MET A 224 2.05 14.32 -9.36
N LEU A 225 1.69 14.31 -10.65
CA LEU A 225 1.10 15.49 -11.31
C LEU A 225 -0.26 15.87 -10.70
N GLY A 226 -1.10 14.89 -10.36
CA GLY A 226 -2.37 15.13 -9.66
C GLY A 226 -2.16 15.69 -8.24
N ALA A 227 -1.17 15.16 -7.51
CA ALA A 227 -0.81 15.63 -6.18
C ALA A 227 -0.23 17.06 -6.17
N GLY A 228 0.56 17.45 -7.17
CA GLY A 228 1.06 18.83 -7.31
C GLY A 228 -0.02 19.80 -7.77
N LEU A 229 -0.80 19.41 -8.78
CA LEU A 229 -1.87 20.26 -9.30
C LEU A 229 -2.97 20.53 -8.26
N ILE A 230 -3.29 19.57 -7.38
CA ILE A 230 -4.33 19.79 -6.34
C ILE A 230 -3.86 20.73 -5.24
N LYS A 231 -2.54 20.81 -4.98
CA LYS A 231 -1.94 21.80 -4.08
C LYS A 231 -2.04 23.21 -4.66
N VAL A 232 -1.46 23.41 -5.85
CA VAL A 232 -1.46 24.70 -6.58
C VAL A 232 -2.88 25.25 -6.84
N ARG A 233 -3.89 24.38 -6.96
CA ARG A 233 -5.29 24.78 -7.18
C ARG A 233 -6.15 24.83 -5.90
N GLY A 234 -5.63 24.41 -4.73
CA GLY A 234 -6.46 24.03 -3.57
C GLY A 234 -6.33 24.87 -2.29
N ASP A 235 -5.21 25.55 -2.05
CA ASP A 235 -4.98 26.39 -0.87
C ASP A 235 -3.85 27.37 -1.15
N GLN A 236 -4.07 28.64 -0.83
CA GLN A 236 -3.14 29.73 -1.15
C GLN A 236 -1.77 29.55 -0.48
N CYS A 237 -1.68 28.83 0.65
CA CYS A 237 -0.37 28.57 1.28
C CYS A 237 0.60 27.79 0.38
N TRP A 238 0.11 27.08 -0.64
CA TRP A 238 0.95 26.35 -1.59
C TRP A 238 1.64 27.31 -2.56
N MET A 239 0.99 28.41 -2.91
CA MET A 239 1.56 29.47 -3.74
C MET A 239 2.44 30.42 -2.91
N ASP A 240 2.05 30.69 -1.67
CA ASP A 240 2.82 31.53 -0.73
C ASP A 240 4.04 30.80 -0.13
N LEU A 241 4.20 29.50 -0.41
CA LEU A 241 5.23 28.60 0.11
C LEU A 241 5.18 28.34 1.64
N THR A 242 4.06 28.64 2.31
CA THR A 242 3.91 28.58 3.78
C THR A 242 3.22 27.33 4.32
N CYS A 243 2.76 26.39 3.48
CA CYS A 243 1.97 25.25 3.99
C CYS A 243 2.70 24.35 5.01
N MET A 244 4.02 24.18 4.89
CA MET A 244 4.78 23.29 5.77
C MET A 244 4.89 23.83 7.21
N ASN A 245 4.77 25.16 7.40
CA ASN A 245 4.61 25.80 8.72
C ASN A 245 3.45 25.19 9.52
N TYR A 246 2.42 24.64 8.85
CA TYR A 246 1.25 24.05 9.49
C TYR A 246 1.24 22.52 9.40
N HIS A 247 1.60 21.98 8.22
CA HIS A 247 1.34 20.58 7.86
C HIS A 247 1.88 19.56 8.86
N TYR A 248 3.09 19.76 9.38
CA TYR A 248 3.73 18.81 10.32
C TYR A 248 2.97 18.62 11.64
N GLN A 249 2.17 19.61 12.07
CA GLN A 249 1.29 19.51 13.24
C GLN A 249 -0.12 19.04 12.87
N THR A 250 -0.62 19.44 11.70
CA THR A 250 -2.02 19.24 11.31
C THR A 250 -2.27 17.99 10.47
N GLN A 251 -1.23 17.30 9.98
CA GLN A 251 -1.29 16.02 9.27
C GLN A 251 -1.99 14.90 10.08
N PRO A 252 -2.62 13.89 9.46
CA PRO A 252 -3.56 12.98 10.14
C PRO A 252 -3.02 12.30 11.40
N VAL A 253 -1.87 11.60 11.30
CA VAL A 253 -1.21 10.96 12.44
C VAL A 253 0.28 11.35 12.44
N PRO A 254 0.67 12.45 13.12
CA PRO A 254 2.07 12.87 13.17
C PRO A 254 2.96 11.81 13.84
N ASN A 255 4.25 11.85 13.53
CA ASN A 255 5.29 11.01 14.15
C ASN A 255 6.28 11.88 14.94
N PRO A 256 7.27 11.31 15.67
CA PRO A 256 8.21 12.11 16.45
C PRO A 256 9.04 13.09 15.61
N MET A 257 9.37 12.73 14.36
CA MET A 257 10.12 13.61 13.46
C MET A 257 9.31 14.85 13.07
N ALA A 258 7.98 14.72 12.93
CA ALA A 258 7.09 15.84 12.63
C ALA A 258 7.14 16.95 13.70
N TYR A 259 7.30 16.61 14.97
CA TYR A 259 7.47 17.59 16.06
C TYR A 259 8.74 18.43 15.85
N TYR A 260 9.86 17.81 15.48
CA TYR A 260 11.12 18.50 15.23
C TYR A 260 11.11 19.30 13.93
N LEU A 261 10.54 18.73 12.85
CA LEU A 261 10.42 19.41 11.55
C LEU A 261 9.57 20.68 11.65
N HIS A 262 8.43 20.65 12.35
CA HIS A 262 7.58 21.82 12.63
C HIS A 262 8.29 22.98 13.37
N LYS A 263 9.50 22.75 13.91
CA LYS A 263 10.30 23.75 14.62
C LYS A 263 11.53 24.21 13.83
N THR A 264 11.64 23.82 12.56
CA THR A 264 12.66 24.38 11.66
C THR A 264 12.29 25.82 11.24
N PRO A 265 13.26 26.67 10.88
CA PRO A 265 12.96 28.03 10.43
C PRO A 265 12.15 28.06 9.13
N GLU A 266 11.30 29.08 8.96
CA GLU A 266 10.39 29.21 7.82
C GLU A 266 11.07 29.10 6.44
N TRP A 267 12.32 29.54 6.28
CA TRP A 267 13.05 29.38 5.01
C TRP A 267 13.25 27.91 4.61
N VAL A 268 13.32 26.98 5.58
CA VAL A 268 13.33 25.54 5.36
C VAL A 268 11.97 25.09 4.81
N HIS A 269 10.88 25.49 5.46
CA HIS A 269 9.50 25.21 5.04
C HIS A 269 9.14 25.77 3.66
N MET A 270 9.67 26.95 3.30
CA MET A 270 9.56 27.49 1.94
C MET A 270 10.34 26.64 0.93
N THR A 271 11.55 26.18 1.30
CA THR A 271 12.38 25.30 0.46
C THR A 271 11.74 23.92 0.26
N GLU A 272 11.15 23.34 1.30
CA GLU A 272 10.37 22.10 1.25
C GLU A 272 9.15 22.27 0.33
N THR A 273 8.41 23.38 0.46
CA THR A 273 7.23 23.65 -0.37
C THR A 273 7.60 23.84 -1.84
N PHE A 274 8.69 24.55 -2.13
CA PHE A 274 9.22 24.70 -3.48
C PHE A 274 9.74 23.37 -4.06
N GLY A 275 10.39 22.55 -3.22
CA GLY A 275 10.82 21.19 -3.56
C GLY A 275 9.65 20.27 -3.94
N ASN A 276 8.54 20.32 -3.19
CA ASN A 276 7.30 19.61 -3.53
C ASN A 276 6.85 19.95 -4.95
N HIS A 277 6.77 21.24 -5.30
CA HIS A 277 6.34 21.68 -6.64
C HIS A 277 7.27 21.18 -7.74
N ILE A 278 8.59 21.19 -7.54
CA ILE A 278 9.55 20.64 -8.50
C ILE A 278 9.32 19.13 -8.71
N ILE A 279 9.18 18.38 -7.62
CA ILE A 279 9.08 16.91 -7.67
C ILE A 279 7.71 16.43 -8.18
N GLU A 280 6.64 17.17 -7.88
CA GLU A 280 5.26 16.83 -8.27
C GLU A 280 4.83 17.42 -9.62
N LEU A 281 5.37 18.56 -10.06
CA LEU A 281 4.95 19.21 -11.31
C LEU A 281 6.00 19.12 -12.43
N ILE A 282 7.30 19.12 -12.13
CA ILE A 282 8.35 19.17 -13.17
C ILE A 282 8.93 17.77 -13.43
N LEU A 283 9.38 17.06 -12.40
CA LEU A 283 9.99 15.73 -12.54
C LEU A 283 9.11 14.70 -13.27
N PRO A 284 7.77 14.66 -13.14
CA PRO A 284 6.98 13.64 -13.83
C PRO A 284 7.15 13.68 -15.35
N PHE A 285 7.34 14.85 -15.96
CA PHE A 285 7.55 14.97 -17.41
C PHE A 285 8.83 14.28 -17.90
N PHE A 286 9.82 14.05 -17.03
CA PHE A 286 11.02 13.27 -17.36
C PHE A 286 10.70 11.79 -17.67
N THR A 287 9.48 11.31 -17.38
CA THR A 287 8.96 9.99 -17.81
C THR A 287 9.06 9.78 -19.31
N PHE A 288 8.84 10.84 -20.10
CA PHE A 288 8.81 10.78 -21.56
C PHE A 288 10.20 11.04 -22.19
N LEU A 289 11.19 11.43 -21.39
CA LEU A 289 12.55 11.74 -21.83
C LEU A 289 13.46 10.49 -21.86
N PRO A 290 14.71 10.58 -22.38
CA PRO A 290 15.66 9.46 -22.42
C PRO A 290 16.03 8.85 -21.06
N ARG A 291 16.76 7.71 -21.10
CA ARG A 291 17.07 6.86 -19.92
C ARG A 291 17.57 7.64 -18.70
N ALA A 292 18.50 8.58 -18.88
CA ALA A 292 19.06 9.37 -17.79
C ALA A 292 17.98 10.16 -17.02
N PHE A 293 17.16 10.94 -17.73
CA PHE A 293 16.05 11.70 -17.15
C PHE A 293 15.03 10.80 -16.43
N ARG A 294 14.70 9.64 -17.01
CA ARG A 294 13.84 8.64 -16.34
C ARG A 294 14.44 8.14 -15.02
N MET A 295 15.74 7.86 -14.97
CA MET A 295 16.40 7.48 -13.71
C MET A 295 16.41 8.64 -12.70
N THR A 296 16.69 9.87 -13.12
CA THR A 296 16.60 11.05 -12.26
C THR A 296 15.19 11.23 -11.68
N CYS A 297 14.15 11.01 -12.50
CA CYS A 297 12.77 10.98 -12.03
C CYS A 297 12.57 9.89 -10.97
N GLY A 298 12.91 8.64 -11.26
CA GLY A 298 12.76 7.53 -10.31
C GLY A 298 13.49 7.75 -8.99
N ILE A 299 14.71 8.29 -9.03
CA ILE A 299 15.48 8.62 -7.82
C ILE A 299 14.78 9.74 -7.03
N GLY A 300 14.37 10.83 -7.70
CA GLY A 300 13.65 11.94 -7.07
C GLY A 300 12.32 11.52 -6.44
N GLN A 301 11.52 10.72 -7.15
CA GLN A 301 10.24 10.22 -6.63
C GLN A 301 10.44 9.30 -5.42
N ILE A 302 11.39 8.36 -5.47
CA ILE A 302 11.65 7.46 -4.34
C ILE A 302 12.20 8.23 -3.14
N ALA A 303 13.17 9.13 -3.33
CA ALA A 303 13.71 9.97 -2.26
C ALA A 303 12.60 10.82 -1.60
N PHE A 304 11.69 11.38 -2.39
CA PHE A 304 10.56 12.14 -1.88
C PHE A 304 9.58 11.31 -1.05
N GLN A 305 9.19 10.12 -1.54
CA GLN A 305 8.34 9.22 -0.74
C GLN A 305 9.02 8.78 0.56
N VAL A 306 10.35 8.58 0.56
CA VAL A 306 11.12 8.27 1.79
C VAL A 306 11.11 9.44 2.77
N ILE A 307 11.26 10.69 2.32
CA ILE A 307 11.14 11.90 3.18
C ILE A 307 9.74 11.98 3.80
N LEU A 308 8.69 11.70 3.03
CA LEU A 308 7.31 11.71 3.54
C LEU A 308 7.05 10.59 4.57
N ILE A 309 7.63 9.39 4.38
CA ILE A 309 7.57 8.30 5.37
C ILE A 309 8.31 8.68 6.67
N ILE A 310 9.46 9.36 6.55
CA ILE A 310 10.25 9.82 7.69
C ILE A 310 9.51 10.93 8.47
N SER A 311 8.71 11.76 7.82
CA SER A 311 8.07 12.94 8.42
C SER A 311 6.60 12.78 8.85
N GLY A 312 5.96 11.64 8.59
CA GLY A 312 4.56 11.42 8.96
C GLY A 312 4.09 9.97 8.82
N ASN A 313 3.06 9.58 9.59
CA ASN A 313 2.41 8.28 9.39
C ASN A 313 1.29 8.43 8.37
N LEU A 314 1.60 8.12 7.11
CA LEU A 314 0.66 8.24 5.99
C LEU A 314 0.16 6.88 5.48
N SER A 315 -0.23 5.97 6.40
CA SER A 315 -0.63 4.59 6.06
C SER A 315 0.49 3.89 5.25
N PHE A 316 0.14 3.05 4.28
CA PHE A 316 1.03 2.48 3.27
C PHE A 316 1.11 3.32 1.97
N LEU A 317 0.53 4.53 1.92
CA LEU A 317 0.42 5.37 0.71
C LEU A 317 1.77 5.59 0.03
N ASN A 318 2.75 6.12 0.76
CA ASN A 318 4.04 6.52 0.19
C ASN A 318 4.88 5.30 -0.21
N TRP A 319 4.80 4.21 0.56
CA TRP A 319 5.39 2.92 0.21
C TRP A 319 4.81 2.36 -1.09
N LEU A 320 3.49 2.46 -1.26
CA LEU A 320 2.78 2.07 -2.48
C LEU A 320 3.10 2.98 -3.67
N THR A 321 3.40 4.26 -3.44
CA THR A 321 3.85 5.21 -4.48
C THR A 321 5.30 4.96 -4.92
N ILE A 322 6.14 4.35 -4.09
CA ILE A 322 7.47 3.86 -4.51
C ILE A 322 7.34 2.72 -5.54
N VAL A 323 6.34 1.83 -5.40
CA VAL A 323 6.17 0.65 -6.26
C VAL A 323 6.13 0.97 -7.77
N PRO A 324 5.32 1.92 -8.28
CA PRO A 324 5.37 2.29 -9.69
C PRO A 324 6.65 3.06 -10.09
N SER A 325 7.33 3.74 -9.16
CA SER A 325 8.64 4.36 -9.43
C SER A 325 9.74 3.34 -9.74
N LEU A 326 9.59 2.08 -9.32
CA LEU A 326 10.52 0.99 -9.69
C LEU A 326 10.62 0.82 -11.22
N ALA A 327 9.57 1.15 -11.98
CA ALA A 327 9.53 1.03 -13.44
C ALA A 327 10.46 2.02 -14.17
N TYR A 328 11.09 2.97 -13.49
CA TYR A 328 12.16 3.80 -14.08
C TYR A 328 13.52 3.10 -14.12
N PHE A 329 13.71 2.05 -13.34
CA PHE A 329 14.97 1.33 -13.17
C PHE A 329 14.95 0.01 -13.96
N ASP A 330 16.05 -0.28 -14.66
CA ASP A 330 16.24 -1.47 -15.48
C ASP A 330 17.15 -2.50 -14.78
N ASP A 331 17.35 -3.66 -15.41
CA ASP A 331 18.12 -4.77 -14.85
C ASP A 331 19.55 -4.40 -14.49
N ARG A 332 20.20 -3.52 -15.26
CA ARG A 332 21.52 -2.97 -14.91
C ARG A 332 21.47 -2.18 -13.60
N SER A 333 20.39 -1.42 -13.38
CA SER A 333 20.19 -0.61 -12.17
C SER A 333 19.94 -1.46 -10.92
N PHE A 334 19.17 -2.55 -11.01
CA PHE A 334 18.95 -3.48 -9.88
C PHE A 334 20.03 -4.55 -9.73
N SER A 335 21.00 -4.63 -10.64
CA SER A 335 21.99 -5.70 -10.72
C SER A 335 22.76 -5.97 -9.43
N PHE A 336 22.94 -4.97 -8.54
CA PHE A 336 23.69 -5.13 -7.29
C PHE A 336 22.93 -5.89 -6.19
N PHE A 337 21.58 -5.93 -6.22
CA PHE A 337 20.77 -6.64 -5.23
C PHE A 337 20.73 -8.18 -5.41
N PHE A 338 21.27 -8.70 -6.52
CA PHE A 338 21.10 -10.11 -6.91
C PHE A 338 22.43 -10.87 -6.98
N SER A 339 22.37 -12.19 -6.77
CA SER A 339 23.55 -13.08 -6.78
C SER A 339 24.21 -13.16 -8.17
N LYS A 340 25.51 -13.52 -8.23
CA LYS A 340 26.21 -13.76 -9.51
C LYS A 340 25.47 -14.78 -10.39
N GLU A 341 24.82 -15.79 -9.79
CA GLU A 341 24.04 -16.78 -10.52
C GLU A 341 22.79 -16.18 -11.18
N THR A 342 22.02 -15.36 -10.45
CA THR A 342 20.83 -14.70 -11.01
C THR A 342 21.21 -13.71 -12.11
N LYS A 343 22.32 -12.96 -11.97
CA LYS A 343 22.86 -12.12 -13.05
C LYS A 343 23.20 -12.94 -14.30
N ARG A 344 23.89 -14.08 -14.15
CA ARG A 344 24.19 -15.00 -15.26
C ARG A 344 22.92 -15.53 -15.95
N LYS A 345 21.84 -15.80 -15.20
CA LYS A 345 20.55 -16.22 -15.76
C LYS A 345 19.87 -15.09 -16.55
N VAL A 346 19.81 -13.89 -16.00
CA VAL A 346 19.24 -12.71 -16.69
C VAL A 346 20.04 -12.36 -17.95
N TYR A 347 21.38 -12.35 -17.89
CA TYR A 347 22.23 -12.09 -19.07
C TYR A 347 21.98 -13.08 -20.22
N ARG A 348 21.75 -14.37 -19.91
CA ARG A 348 21.38 -15.37 -20.94
C ARG A 348 20.02 -15.06 -21.57
N LEU A 349 19.04 -14.63 -20.78
CA LEU A 349 17.72 -14.21 -21.29
C LEU A 349 17.83 -12.94 -22.14
N GLN A 350 18.57 -11.93 -21.68
CA GLN A 350 18.86 -10.70 -22.43
C GLN A 350 19.58 -10.97 -23.76
N LYS A 351 20.49 -11.95 -23.81
CA LYS A 351 21.13 -12.40 -25.05
C LYS A 351 20.10 -13.02 -26.01
N LEU A 352 19.27 -13.94 -25.54
CA LEU A 352 18.20 -14.55 -26.34
C LEU A 352 17.16 -13.53 -26.83
N GLU A 353 16.82 -12.52 -26.03
CA GLU A 353 15.95 -11.39 -26.42
C GLU A 353 16.57 -10.58 -27.56
N ARG A 354 17.86 -10.22 -27.41
CA ARG A 354 18.62 -9.48 -28.44
C ARG A 354 18.77 -10.26 -29.75
N GLU A 355 18.88 -11.59 -29.66
CA GLU A 355 18.96 -12.51 -30.80
C GLU A 355 17.58 -12.87 -31.38
N SER A 356 16.49 -12.29 -30.86
CA SER A 356 15.10 -12.57 -31.29
C SER A 356 14.74 -14.06 -31.24
N SER A 357 15.29 -14.79 -30.27
CA SER A 357 15.15 -16.24 -30.16
C SER A 357 13.69 -16.65 -29.88
N PRO A 358 13.15 -17.66 -30.59
CA PRO A 358 11.79 -18.15 -30.33
C PRO A 358 11.60 -18.71 -28.91
N LEU A 359 12.70 -19.02 -28.20
CA LEU A 359 12.67 -19.48 -26.81
C LEU A 359 12.19 -18.41 -25.82
N VAL A 360 12.27 -17.13 -26.18
CA VAL A 360 11.82 -15.99 -25.36
C VAL A 360 10.67 -15.20 -26.00
N ASP A 361 10.10 -15.68 -27.11
CA ASP A 361 8.93 -15.03 -27.69
C ASP A 361 7.72 -15.18 -26.73
N GLU A 362 7.04 -14.06 -26.47
CA GLU A 362 5.78 -14.05 -25.73
C GLU A 362 4.60 -14.62 -26.55
N GLY A 363 4.77 -14.74 -27.88
CA GLY A 363 3.81 -15.36 -28.79
C GLY A 363 2.64 -14.42 -29.18
N LEU A 364 1.96 -14.76 -30.27
CA LEU A 364 0.94 -13.90 -30.87
C LEU A 364 -0.21 -13.58 -29.90
N THR A 365 -0.70 -14.57 -29.15
CA THR A 365 -1.79 -14.38 -28.18
C THR A 365 -1.44 -13.33 -27.11
N ARG A 366 -0.21 -13.35 -26.59
CA ARG A 366 0.23 -12.38 -25.58
C ARG A 366 0.44 -10.99 -26.17
N LYS A 367 0.95 -10.89 -27.41
CA LYS A 367 1.06 -9.62 -28.16
C LYS A 367 -0.32 -8.99 -28.38
N CYS A 368 -1.32 -9.78 -28.79
CA CYS A 368 -2.71 -9.31 -28.93
C CYS A 368 -3.32 -8.86 -27.60
N VAL A 369 -3.13 -9.62 -26.51
CA VAL A 369 -3.61 -9.25 -25.18
C VAL A 369 -2.92 -7.96 -24.67
N ASN A 370 -1.60 -7.85 -24.79
CA ASN A 370 -0.84 -6.65 -24.46
C ASN A 370 -1.39 -5.41 -25.21
N LEU A 371 -1.69 -5.56 -26.52
CA LEU A 371 -2.25 -4.48 -27.34
C LEU A 371 -3.66 -4.07 -26.88
N ILE A 372 -4.57 -5.03 -26.70
CA ILE A 372 -5.95 -4.78 -26.23
C ILE A 372 -5.93 -4.05 -24.88
N LEU A 373 -5.08 -4.49 -23.95
CA LEU A 373 -4.92 -3.85 -22.64
C LEU A 373 -4.35 -2.44 -22.73
N THR A 374 -3.41 -2.19 -23.65
CA THR A 374 -2.86 -0.85 -23.90
C THR A 374 -3.94 0.11 -24.40
N LEU A 375 -4.78 -0.35 -25.34
CA LEU A 375 -5.93 0.41 -25.84
C LEU A 375 -6.99 0.65 -24.75
N MET A 376 -7.28 -0.36 -23.91
CA MET A 376 -8.20 -0.25 -22.77
C MET A 376 -7.71 0.77 -21.73
N ILE A 377 -6.45 0.71 -21.32
CA ILE A 377 -5.85 1.67 -20.38
C ILE A 377 -5.84 3.08 -21.00
N GLY A 378 -5.57 3.21 -22.30
CA GLY A 378 -5.67 4.48 -23.02
C GLY A 378 -7.07 5.07 -22.99
N TYR A 379 -8.10 4.28 -23.29
CA TYR A 379 -9.51 4.68 -23.22
C TYR A 379 -9.93 5.09 -21.80
N LEU A 380 -9.64 4.25 -20.79
CA LEU A 380 -9.97 4.54 -19.39
C LEU A 380 -9.18 5.75 -18.82
N SER A 381 -8.07 6.13 -19.46
CA SER A 381 -7.31 7.34 -19.11
C SER A 381 -7.96 8.64 -19.60
N LEU A 382 -8.90 8.60 -20.54
CA LEU A 382 -9.57 9.81 -21.06
C LEU A 382 -10.23 10.67 -19.97
N PRO A 383 -11.13 10.17 -19.10
CA PRO A 383 -11.70 10.97 -18.02
C PRO A 383 -10.65 11.47 -17.03
N VAL A 384 -9.57 10.69 -16.81
CA VAL A 384 -8.48 11.05 -15.89
C VAL A 384 -7.63 12.19 -16.44
N VAL A 385 -7.35 12.21 -17.75
CA VAL A 385 -6.65 13.32 -18.42
C VAL A 385 -7.51 14.58 -18.43
N LEU A 386 -8.81 14.46 -18.77
CA LEU A 386 -9.76 15.57 -18.71
C LEU A 386 -9.86 16.16 -17.30
N ASN A 387 -9.81 15.30 -16.27
CA ASN A 387 -9.79 15.73 -14.87
C ASN A 387 -8.51 16.50 -14.51
N LEU A 388 -7.32 16.03 -14.91
CA LEU A 388 -6.05 16.74 -14.66
C LEU A 388 -5.99 18.11 -15.35
N LEU A 389 -6.57 18.21 -16.56
CA LEU A 389 -6.68 19.47 -17.30
C LEU A 389 -7.74 20.44 -16.71
N SER A 390 -8.73 19.92 -15.98
CA SER A 390 -9.76 20.74 -15.33
C SER A 390 -9.20 21.64 -14.22
N SER A 391 -9.66 22.88 -14.16
CA SER A 391 -9.42 23.76 -12.99
C SER A 391 -10.12 23.27 -11.73
N ARG A 392 -11.24 22.55 -11.88
CA ARG A 392 -12.02 21.90 -10.80
C ARG A 392 -11.82 20.38 -10.84
N GLN A 393 -10.57 19.94 -10.72
CA GLN A 393 -10.25 18.51 -10.76
C GLN A 393 -10.77 17.78 -9.50
N ALA A 394 -11.29 16.57 -9.69
CA ALA A 394 -11.68 15.66 -8.61
C ALA A 394 -10.46 14.86 -8.10
N MET A 395 -10.33 14.77 -6.78
CA MET A 395 -9.25 14.08 -6.07
C MET A 395 -9.64 12.63 -5.76
N ASN A 396 -8.70 11.68 -5.87
CA ASN A 396 -8.86 10.28 -5.45
C ASN A 396 -10.14 9.60 -6.00
N THR A 397 -10.47 9.86 -7.27
CA THR A 397 -11.75 9.49 -7.89
C THR A 397 -11.59 8.33 -8.89
N SER A 398 -12.48 7.35 -8.78
CA SER A 398 -12.66 6.26 -9.75
C SER A 398 -13.81 6.60 -10.71
N PHE A 399 -13.63 6.36 -12.01
CA PHE A 399 -14.65 6.65 -13.03
C PHE A 399 -15.47 5.42 -13.45
N GLU A 400 -15.10 4.23 -12.97
CA GLU A 400 -15.82 2.97 -13.19
C GLU A 400 -15.68 2.03 -11.97
N PRO A 401 -16.51 0.97 -11.83
CA PRO A 401 -16.63 0.19 -10.60
C PRO A 401 -15.39 -0.60 -10.15
N PHE A 402 -14.55 -1.04 -11.08
CA PHE A 402 -13.40 -1.92 -10.83
C PHE A 402 -12.11 -1.15 -10.50
N ARG A 403 -12.15 0.18 -10.51
CA ARG A 403 -11.07 1.10 -10.11
C ARG A 403 -9.75 0.84 -10.85
N ILE A 404 -9.84 0.57 -12.15
CA ILE A 404 -8.74 0.19 -13.04
C ILE A 404 -7.83 1.38 -13.36
N VAL A 405 -8.40 2.57 -13.59
CA VAL A 405 -7.63 3.80 -13.86
C VAL A 405 -8.28 4.98 -13.13
N ASN A 406 -7.56 5.57 -12.18
CA ASN A 406 -8.11 6.57 -11.25
C ASN A 406 -7.36 7.91 -11.31
N THR A 407 -7.95 8.96 -10.72
CA THR A 407 -7.23 10.19 -10.33
C THR A 407 -6.71 10.06 -8.91
N TYR A 408 -5.64 10.79 -8.61
CA TYR A 408 -5.00 10.81 -7.30
C TYR A 408 -4.66 12.25 -6.90
N GLY A 409 -4.65 12.52 -5.59
CA GLY A 409 -4.19 13.77 -5.03
C GLY A 409 -4.11 13.72 -3.51
N ALA A 410 -3.24 14.53 -2.93
CA ALA A 410 -2.99 14.58 -1.49
C ALA A 410 -2.78 16.03 -1.03
N PHE A 411 -3.39 16.37 0.11
CA PHE A 411 -3.21 17.65 0.82
C PHE A 411 -3.39 18.91 -0.02
N GLY A 412 -4.36 18.91 -0.94
CA GLY A 412 -4.73 20.08 -1.74
C GLY A 412 -5.07 21.31 -0.89
N SER A 413 -5.64 21.11 0.30
CA SER A 413 -5.78 22.13 1.33
C SER A 413 -5.19 21.65 2.65
N VAL A 414 -4.63 22.58 3.44
CA VAL A 414 -3.91 22.30 4.69
C VAL A 414 -4.58 23.05 5.84
N THR A 415 -5.11 22.30 6.81
CA THR A 415 -5.65 22.85 8.06
C THR A 415 -4.57 23.60 8.83
N LYS A 416 -4.91 24.79 9.35
CA LYS A 416 -3.96 25.66 10.07
C LYS A 416 -3.94 25.43 11.59
N GLU A 417 -5.07 24.99 12.16
CA GLU A 417 -5.14 24.48 13.54
C GLU A 417 -5.16 22.96 13.55
N ARG A 418 -4.52 22.33 14.54
CA ARG A 418 -4.82 20.95 14.90
C ARG A 418 -5.94 20.94 15.93
N THR A 419 -7.06 20.32 15.58
CA THR A 419 -8.14 20.01 16.52
C THR A 419 -8.27 18.50 16.71
N GLU A 420 -8.79 18.10 17.86
CA GLU A 420 -9.05 16.72 18.22
C GLU A 420 -10.41 16.59 18.89
N VAL A 421 -11.04 15.45 18.67
CA VAL A 421 -12.19 14.97 19.45
C VAL A 421 -11.71 13.92 20.45
N ILE A 422 -12.09 14.12 21.71
CA ILE A 422 -11.68 13.30 22.87
C ILE A 422 -12.95 12.73 23.50
N PHE A 423 -13.04 11.41 23.59
CA PHE A 423 -14.13 10.71 24.26
C PHE A 423 -13.87 10.63 25.76
N GLU A 424 -14.91 10.86 26.55
CA GLU A 424 -14.89 10.72 28.01
C GLU A 424 -16.12 9.95 28.49
N GLY A 425 -15.98 9.15 29.54
CA GLY A 425 -17.11 8.52 30.24
C GLY A 425 -17.11 8.84 31.74
N THR A 426 -18.25 8.67 32.40
CA THR A 426 -18.37 8.80 33.86
C THR A 426 -19.32 7.76 34.45
N HIS A 427 -19.08 7.35 35.70
CA HIS A 427 -20.03 6.59 36.52
C HIS A 427 -21.05 7.48 37.25
N SER A 428 -20.92 8.81 37.18
CA SER A 428 -21.83 9.75 37.85
C SER A 428 -23.27 9.57 37.39
N TRP A 429 -24.22 9.65 38.32
CA TRP A 429 -25.66 9.64 38.02
C TRP A 429 -26.18 10.99 37.50
N ASP A 430 -25.40 12.05 37.69
CA ASP A 430 -25.62 13.39 37.14
C ASP A 430 -24.35 13.79 36.36
N PRO A 431 -24.44 14.06 35.04
CA PRO A 431 -23.28 14.38 34.22
C PRO A 431 -22.75 15.81 34.43
N ASP A 432 -23.58 16.71 34.97
CA ASP A 432 -23.29 18.13 35.18
C ASP A 432 -22.91 18.45 36.64
N ALA A 433 -23.02 17.48 37.55
CA ALA A 433 -22.61 17.60 38.94
C ALA A 433 -21.11 17.99 39.07
N ALA A 434 -20.82 18.96 39.94
CA ALA A 434 -19.47 19.53 40.10
C ALA A 434 -18.40 18.54 40.61
N ASN A 435 -18.81 17.36 41.09
CA ASN A 435 -17.94 16.26 41.51
C ASN A 435 -17.93 15.06 40.54
N ALA A 436 -18.57 15.17 39.36
CA ALA A 436 -18.60 14.10 38.37
C ALA A 436 -17.19 13.85 37.78
N THR A 437 -16.58 12.70 38.09
CA THR A 437 -15.28 12.31 37.55
C THR A 437 -15.43 11.75 36.14
N TRP A 438 -14.82 12.42 35.17
CA TRP A 438 -14.80 12.02 33.76
C TRP A 438 -13.44 11.40 33.41
N HIS A 439 -13.45 10.29 32.68
CA HIS A 439 -12.25 9.54 32.31
C HIS A 439 -12.13 9.41 30.79
N GLU A 440 -10.96 9.80 30.25
CA GLU A 440 -10.67 9.82 28.82
C GLU A 440 -10.40 8.42 28.23
N TYR A 441 -10.90 8.18 27.01
CA TYR A 441 -10.58 7.01 26.20
C TYR A 441 -9.38 7.30 25.29
N GLU A 442 -8.26 6.60 25.47
CA GLU A 442 -7.06 6.81 24.65
C GLU A 442 -7.08 5.95 23.37
N PHE A 443 -6.95 6.62 22.23
CA PHE A 443 -6.80 6.02 20.91
C PHE A 443 -5.33 5.70 20.63
N LYS A 444 -5.04 4.78 19.69
CA LYS A 444 -3.72 4.13 19.58
C LYS A 444 -2.58 5.07 19.18
N CYS A 445 -2.83 5.96 18.23
CA CYS A 445 -1.80 6.81 17.63
C CYS A 445 -2.21 8.24 17.28
N LYS A 446 -3.49 8.57 17.14
CA LYS A 446 -3.90 9.99 17.04
C LYS A 446 -3.51 10.74 18.34
N PRO A 447 -3.25 12.05 18.30
CA PRO A 447 -3.05 12.86 19.51
C PRO A 447 -4.18 12.69 20.54
N GLY A 448 -3.78 12.70 21.82
CA GLY A 448 -4.61 12.39 22.99
C GLY A 448 -3.90 12.90 24.25
N ARG A 449 -3.46 11.99 25.13
CA ARG A 449 -2.53 12.33 26.22
C ARG A 449 -1.36 13.23 25.79
N LEU A 450 -1.11 14.26 26.60
CA LEU A 450 -0.11 15.30 26.33
C LEU A 450 1.34 14.82 26.47
N ASP A 451 1.58 13.87 27.37
CA ASP A 451 2.89 13.26 27.65
C ASP A 451 3.27 12.13 26.68
N ARG A 452 2.32 11.69 25.84
CA ARG A 452 2.50 10.53 24.98
C ARG A 452 3.32 10.87 23.74
N VAL A 453 4.46 10.20 23.58
CA VAL A 453 5.30 10.27 22.37
C VAL A 453 4.45 9.95 21.13
N PRO A 454 4.53 10.74 20.04
CA PRO A 454 3.84 10.43 18.79
C PRO A 454 4.26 9.08 18.20
N CYS A 455 3.35 8.37 17.54
CA CYS A 455 3.62 7.03 17.01
C CYS A 455 4.59 7.04 15.82
N LEU A 456 5.30 5.92 15.62
CA LEU A 456 5.87 5.52 14.33
C LEU A 456 5.24 4.17 13.94
N ILE A 457 4.38 4.17 12.92
CA ILE A 457 3.55 3.02 12.53
C ILE A 457 3.50 2.73 11.02
N SER A 458 3.83 3.68 10.14
CA SER A 458 3.84 3.42 8.69
C SER A 458 4.77 2.24 8.35
N PRO A 459 4.36 1.24 7.54
CA PRO A 459 3.20 1.23 6.63
C PRO A 459 1.84 0.81 7.24
N TYR A 460 1.75 0.49 8.53
CA TYR A 460 0.49 0.08 9.16
C TYR A 460 -0.51 1.24 9.27
N HIS A 461 -1.80 0.92 9.34
CA HIS A 461 -2.91 1.89 9.31
C HIS A 461 -3.97 1.56 10.36
N TYR A 462 -4.08 2.39 11.39
CA TYR A 462 -5.24 2.41 12.30
C TYR A 462 -6.36 3.23 11.68
N ARG A 463 -7.38 2.56 11.14
CA ARG A 463 -8.46 3.20 10.36
C ARG A 463 -9.35 4.09 11.25
N LEU A 464 -9.51 3.74 12.53
CA LEU A 464 -10.27 4.53 13.50
C LEU A 464 -9.56 5.85 13.85
N ASP A 465 -8.30 5.80 14.28
CA ASP A 465 -7.47 6.98 14.54
C ASP A 465 -7.44 7.94 13.35
N TRP A 466 -7.39 7.43 12.12
CA TRP A 466 -7.41 8.26 10.92
C TRP A 466 -8.78 8.92 10.68
N LEU A 467 -9.91 8.22 10.86
CA LEU A 467 -11.23 8.87 10.73
C LEU A 467 -11.54 9.84 11.89
N MET A 468 -10.94 9.67 13.07
CA MET A 468 -11.04 10.65 14.16
C MET A 468 -10.43 12.00 13.79
N TRP A 469 -9.35 12.03 13.00
CA TRP A 469 -8.82 13.28 12.42
C TRP A 469 -9.84 13.99 11.52
N PHE A 470 -10.52 13.25 10.63
CA PHE A 470 -11.61 13.79 9.80
C PHE A 470 -12.81 14.28 10.64
N ALA A 471 -13.18 13.55 11.70
CA ALA A 471 -14.26 13.95 12.59
C ALA A 471 -13.96 15.27 13.30
N ALA A 472 -12.70 15.53 13.67
CA ALA A 472 -12.30 16.72 14.43
C ALA A 472 -12.46 18.06 13.69
N PHE A 473 -12.77 18.06 12.39
CA PHE A 473 -13.16 19.25 11.61
C PHE A 473 -14.52 19.10 10.89
N GLN A 474 -15.27 18.05 11.22
CA GLN A 474 -16.66 17.82 10.80
C GLN A 474 -17.60 17.89 12.02
N ARG A 475 -18.91 17.79 11.81
CA ARG A 475 -19.86 17.65 12.93
C ARG A 475 -20.23 16.18 13.18
N TYR A 476 -20.74 15.86 14.37
CA TYR A 476 -21.04 14.47 14.77
C TYR A 476 -22.19 13.85 13.97
N GLU A 477 -23.18 14.64 13.54
CA GLU A 477 -24.31 14.18 12.70
C GLU A 477 -23.82 13.73 11.31
N GLN A 478 -22.68 14.25 10.85
CA GLN A 478 -22.03 13.80 9.61
C GLN A 478 -21.28 12.48 9.82
N ASN A 479 -21.09 12.02 11.06
CA ASN A 479 -20.27 10.86 11.44
C ASN A 479 -21.03 9.88 12.34
N PRO A 480 -22.08 9.19 11.83
CA PRO A 480 -22.90 8.29 12.64
C PRO A 480 -22.12 7.15 13.30
N TRP A 481 -20.99 6.71 12.72
CA TRP A 481 -20.07 5.73 13.32
C TRP A 481 -19.48 6.20 14.67
N LEU A 482 -19.36 7.52 14.88
CA LEU A 482 -18.87 8.13 16.12
C LEU A 482 -19.94 8.04 17.22
N ILE A 483 -21.23 8.18 16.84
CA ILE A 483 -22.37 8.00 17.75
C ILE A 483 -22.57 6.51 18.08
N HIS A 484 -22.36 5.61 17.11
CA HIS A 484 -22.32 4.16 17.36
C HIS A 484 -21.18 3.80 18.33
N LEU A 485 -19.99 4.41 18.19
CA LEU A 485 -18.88 4.24 19.12
C LEU A 485 -19.22 4.74 20.53
N ALA A 486 -19.91 5.88 20.67
CA ALA A 486 -20.39 6.38 21.97
C ALA A 486 -21.35 5.39 22.66
N GLY A 487 -22.32 4.85 21.92
CA GLY A 487 -23.24 3.84 22.44
C GLY A 487 -22.56 2.51 22.79
N LYS A 488 -21.50 2.12 22.05
CA LYS A 488 -20.66 0.97 22.39
C LYS A 488 -19.82 1.18 23.65
N PHE A 489 -19.33 2.39 23.89
CA PHE A 489 -18.67 2.74 25.16
C PHE A 489 -19.64 2.72 26.35
N LEU A 490 -20.89 3.18 26.17
CA LEU A 490 -21.94 3.08 27.20
C LEU A 490 -22.31 1.66 27.63
N ILE A 491 -22.04 0.65 26.79
CA ILE A 491 -22.24 -0.78 27.12
C ILE A 491 -20.92 -1.53 27.37
N ASN A 492 -19.80 -0.80 27.48
CA ASN A 492 -18.45 -1.35 27.69
C ASN A 492 -18.06 -2.43 26.65
N ASP A 493 -18.41 -2.21 25.38
CA ASP A 493 -18.26 -3.17 24.28
C ASP A 493 -16.80 -3.62 24.09
N GLN A 494 -16.54 -4.90 24.35
CA GLN A 494 -15.20 -5.48 24.26
C GLN A 494 -14.64 -5.42 22.84
N GLU A 495 -15.47 -5.57 21.80
CA GLU A 495 -15.01 -5.50 20.40
C GLU A 495 -14.44 -4.12 20.07
N ALA A 496 -15.21 -3.04 20.25
CA ALA A 496 -14.74 -1.67 20.00
C ALA A 496 -13.60 -1.25 20.95
N SER A 497 -13.55 -1.80 22.17
CA SER A 497 -12.41 -1.59 23.07
C SER A 497 -11.07 -2.06 22.46
N THR A 498 -11.08 -3.06 21.57
CA THR A 498 -9.84 -3.49 20.87
C THR A 498 -9.37 -2.53 19.77
N LEU A 499 -10.19 -1.58 19.31
CA LEU A 499 -9.77 -0.58 18.32
C LEU A 499 -8.89 0.52 18.93
N ILE A 500 -9.08 0.82 20.21
CA ILE A 500 -8.38 1.89 20.94
C ILE A 500 -7.22 1.32 21.80
N ALA A 501 -6.49 2.16 22.53
CA ALA A 501 -5.38 1.76 23.40
C ALA A 501 -5.79 1.61 24.87
N HIS A 502 -6.70 2.45 25.38
CA HIS A 502 -7.19 2.35 26.75
C HIS A 502 -8.68 2.72 26.82
N ASN A 503 -9.47 1.78 27.33
CA ASN A 503 -10.81 2.01 27.84
C ASN A 503 -10.72 2.01 29.38
N PRO A 504 -10.95 3.14 30.08
CA PRO A 504 -10.82 3.21 31.54
C PRO A 504 -11.88 2.40 32.31
N PHE A 505 -12.95 1.96 31.63
CA PHE A 505 -14.02 1.14 32.20
C PHE A 505 -13.86 -0.35 31.91
N LEU A 506 -12.86 -0.78 31.14
CA LEU A 506 -12.74 -2.17 30.71
C LEU A 506 -12.57 -3.13 31.91
N GLY A 507 -13.47 -4.11 32.03
CA GLY A 507 -13.51 -5.03 33.17
C GLY A 507 -14.19 -4.48 34.43
N GLN A 508 -14.81 -3.31 34.35
CA GLN A 508 -15.62 -2.66 35.40
C GLN A 508 -17.06 -2.42 34.90
N ASP A 509 -17.91 -1.86 35.76
CA ASP A 509 -19.25 -1.41 35.37
C ASP A 509 -19.20 -0.40 34.21
N PRO A 510 -20.13 -0.45 33.23
CA PRO A 510 -20.20 0.54 32.17
C PRO A 510 -20.46 1.97 32.69
N PRO A 511 -19.97 3.00 32.00
CA PRO A 511 -20.26 4.39 32.34
C PRO A 511 -21.75 4.70 32.16
N LYS A 512 -22.29 5.58 33.02
CA LYS A 512 -23.69 6.06 32.92
C LYS A 512 -23.86 7.04 31.76
N PHE A 513 -22.87 7.90 31.54
CA PHE A 513 -22.82 8.87 30.46
C PHE A 513 -21.49 8.79 29.71
N VAL A 514 -21.55 9.02 28.41
CA VAL A 514 -20.39 9.28 27.54
C VAL A 514 -20.58 10.65 26.89
N ARG A 515 -19.50 11.43 26.79
CA ARG A 515 -19.47 12.71 26.07
C ARG A 515 -18.25 12.78 25.16
N VAL A 516 -18.23 13.76 24.27
CA VAL A 516 -17.05 14.05 23.44
C VAL A 516 -16.72 15.53 23.53
N LEU A 517 -15.48 15.85 23.89
CA LEU A 517 -14.96 17.22 23.97
C LEU A 517 -14.12 17.57 22.74
N HIS A 518 -14.17 18.83 22.32
CA HIS A 518 -13.39 19.37 21.21
C HIS A 518 -12.24 20.22 21.74
N TYR A 519 -11.01 19.85 21.40
CA TYR A 519 -9.80 20.53 21.84
C TYR A 519 -9.01 21.06 20.64
N LYS A 520 -8.38 22.22 20.80
CA LYS A 520 -7.21 22.61 20.00
C LYS A 520 -5.98 21.96 20.62
N TYR A 521 -5.11 21.41 19.80
CA TYR A 521 -3.79 20.90 20.19
C TYR A 521 -2.70 21.72 19.48
N GLU A 522 -1.64 22.03 20.21
CA GLU A 522 -0.44 22.72 19.72
C GLU A 522 0.78 22.02 20.33
N TYR A 523 1.88 21.86 19.59
CA TYR A 523 3.09 21.25 20.14
C TYR A 523 3.67 22.11 21.29
N THR A 524 4.30 21.48 22.27
CA THR A 524 5.16 22.18 23.27
C THR A 524 6.38 22.79 22.61
N ASP A 525 7.11 23.67 23.31
CA ASP A 525 8.34 24.28 22.79
C ASP A 525 9.60 23.62 23.33
N LEU A 526 10.62 23.54 22.47
CA LEU A 526 11.93 22.99 22.84
C LEU A 526 12.54 23.81 23.99
N GLY A 527 12.68 23.19 25.15
CA GLY A 527 13.20 23.83 26.36
C GLY A 527 12.17 24.49 27.28
N SER A 528 10.87 24.49 26.91
CA SER A 528 9.78 24.93 27.79
C SER A 528 9.72 24.13 29.10
N GLU A 529 9.05 24.65 30.14
CA GLU A 529 9.00 23.99 31.46
C GLU A 529 8.20 22.68 31.43
N ASP A 530 7.23 22.55 30.51
CA ASP A 530 6.43 21.36 30.18
C ASP A 530 7.26 20.21 29.53
N LYS A 531 8.49 19.93 30.01
CA LYS A 531 9.45 19.00 29.36
C LYS A 531 8.97 17.55 29.23
N SER A 532 7.93 17.15 29.97
CA SER A 532 7.28 15.84 29.85
C SER A 532 6.31 15.76 28.68
N ASN A 533 5.84 16.90 28.16
CA ASN A 533 4.70 16.97 27.25
C ASN A 533 5.15 17.24 25.81
N TRP A 534 4.53 16.55 24.86
CA TRP A 534 4.67 16.79 23.42
C TRP A 534 3.65 17.82 22.92
N TYR A 535 2.53 17.96 23.62
CA TYR A 535 1.43 18.84 23.27
C TYR A 535 0.97 19.69 24.46
N ARG A 536 0.45 20.88 24.15
CA ARG A 536 -0.47 21.66 24.98
C ARG A 536 -1.86 21.56 24.32
N ARG A 537 -2.93 21.53 25.12
CA ARG A 537 -4.31 21.54 24.59
C ARG A 537 -5.18 22.58 25.26
N LYS A 538 -6.10 23.17 24.49
CA LYS A 538 -7.11 24.12 24.97
C LYS A 538 -8.51 23.64 24.55
N LEU A 539 -9.44 23.57 25.50
CA LEU A 539 -10.83 23.22 25.22
C LEU A 539 -11.45 24.29 24.31
N LYS A 540 -12.03 23.87 23.18
CA LYS A 540 -12.84 24.72 22.28
C LYS A 540 -14.33 24.65 22.66
N GLY A 541 -14.78 23.51 23.18
CA GLY A 541 -16.13 23.29 23.68
C GLY A 541 -16.54 21.81 23.64
N THR A 542 -17.83 21.56 23.82
CA THR A 542 -18.43 20.23 23.71
C THR A 542 -18.67 19.87 22.25
N TYR A 543 -18.27 18.67 21.83
CA TYR A 543 -18.50 18.11 20.48
C TYR A 543 -19.77 17.26 20.43
N LEU A 544 -19.92 16.37 21.41
CA LEU A 544 -21.12 15.60 21.70
C LEU A 544 -21.45 15.81 23.18
N PRO A 545 -22.68 16.24 23.55
CA PRO A 545 -23.07 16.37 24.95
C PRO A 545 -23.02 15.02 25.69
N PRO A 546 -23.08 15.02 27.03
CA PRO A 546 -23.37 13.81 27.78
C PRO A 546 -24.60 13.10 27.23
N VAL A 547 -24.42 11.85 26.81
CA VAL A 547 -25.49 10.95 26.34
C VAL A 547 -25.46 9.66 27.13
N ASP A 548 -26.64 9.10 27.37
CA ASP A 548 -26.85 7.80 28.01
C ASP A 548 -27.52 6.79 27.05
N ILE A 549 -27.73 5.57 27.54
CA ILE A 549 -28.36 4.47 26.80
C ILE A 549 -29.79 4.81 26.35
N SER A 550 -30.57 5.56 27.16
CA SER A 550 -31.94 5.95 26.83
C SER A 550 -32.00 6.99 25.71
N MET A 551 -31.05 7.92 25.68
CA MET A 551 -30.93 8.91 24.60
C MET A 551 -30.51 8.27 23.27
N LEU A 552 -29.62 7.27 23.29
CA LEU A 552 -29.12 6.63 22.08
C LEU A 552 -29.98 5.45 21.58
N HIS A 553 -30.73 4.74 22.45
CA HIS A 553 -31.56 3.59 22.04
C HIS A 553 -32.48 3.90 20.83
N PRO A 554 -33.23 5.02 20.77
CA PRO A 554 -34.09 5.33 19.62
C PRO A 554 -33.30 5.45 18.31
N LEU A 555 -32.11 6.06 18.35
CA LEU A 555 -31.24 6.20 17.19
C LEU A 555 -30.64 4.86 16.75
N PHE A 556 -30.19 4.03 17.70
CA PHE A 556 -29.70 2.66 17.40
C PHE A 556 -30.78 1.84 16.69
N LYS A 557 -32.02 1.91 17.17
CA LYS A 557 -33.19 1.25 16.57
C LYS A 557 -33.53 1.82 15.18
N GLN A 558 -33.45 3.14 14.99
CA GLN A 558 -33.66 3.80 13.69
C GLN A 558 -32.58 3.41 12.66
N MET A 559 -31.32 3.32 13.10
CA MET A 559 -30.16 2.96 12.27
C MET A 559 -30.01 1.46 12.04
N LEU A 560 -30.90 0.63 12.60
CA LEU A 560 -30.86 -0.83 12.58
C LEU A 560 -29.56 -1.43 13.16
N TRP A 561 -28.91 -0.72 14.07
CA TRP A 561 -27.78 -1.25 14.84
C TRP A 561 -28.29 -2.20 15.93
N LYS A 562 -27.43 -3.11 16.38
CA LYS A 562 -27.72 -4.02 17.50
C LYS A 562 -28.11 -3.21 18.72
N THR A 563 -29.31 -3.42 19.26
CA THR A 563 -29.85 -2.56 20.31
C THR A 563 -29.13 -2.74 21.64
N LEU A 564 -29.14 -1.69 22.46
CA LEU A 564 -28.45 -1.62 23.75
C LEU A 564 -29.17 -2.41 24.86
N ASP A 565 -30.29 -3.07 24.56
CA ASP A 565 -31.21 -3.66 25.54
C ASP A 565 -30.66 -4.88 26.27
N GLY A 566 -29.76 -5.63 25.62
CA GLY A 566 -29.13 -6.84 26.15
C GLY A 566 -27.87 -6.60 26.99
N TYR A 567 -27.60 -5.34 27.37
CA TYR A 567 -26.40 -4.91 28.07
C TYR A 567 -26.74 -4.11 29.36
N LYS A 568 -27.75 -4.61 30.10
CA LYS A 568 -28.21 -4.06 31.39
C LYS A 568 -27.67 -4.83 32.58
#